data_AF-A0A2N0NUV2-F1
#
_entry.id   AF-A0A2N0NUV2-F1
#
_cell.length_a   1.000
_cell.length_b   1.000
_cell.length_c   1.000
_cell.angle_alpha   90.00
_cell.angle_beta   90.00
_cell.angle_gamma   90.00
#
_symmetry.space_group_name_H-M   'P 1'
#
loop_
_entity.id
_entity.type
_entity.pdbx_description
1 polymer ?
#
loop_
_entity_poly.entity_id
_entity_poly.type
_entity_poly.pdbx_seq_one_letter_code
_entity_poly.pdbx_strand_id
1 'polypeptide(L)'
;MNTVIKDKEPIKPSHVEKCEKCNYTCNAKHFQQNFENWTSGNNDINEFIQHTQLMAHKDNEISNALEWIPYNRLDDITKNKLGKVYKANWIDGKISYWDDKNQNWKREGHNMLIYLKNLNNLKNITIELTNEINKPNGITRDSETKHYMMVLDSNKCEKCNCACYAIHFQQNFENWTSGNDDIDKFIQDTQLFSAKDVNEVLEWIPYDRLHITKDRVNWIDGNISYWDDKNQCWKREGCNMLVYLKNLNDPKNITEFNNEIRKPYGITQDPETKHYMMVLNGNKCKKCNYACYAIHFQQNFKNWTSGDDDGDKFIQDAQLFSANDVNEANKCKKCNCACYAIHFQQNFKNWTSGNDDIDKFIQDTQLLSVRDVNEALEWIPYERLHITKDEFGKVYRVNWIDGNINNWDDKNQNWERKGHNMFVNLKSLNNSDNLTLEFTDKIKMEYRIYGITQDPETTSYMMVLNNICEKCNDICNTIHFQQKFLDWTS
;
A
#
# COMPACT_ATOMS: atom_id res chain seq x y z
N MET A 1 3.02 -58.88 -53.55
CA MET A 1 4.26 -58.07 -53.63
C MET A 1 4.78 -57.92 -52.22
N ASN A 2 5.83 -58.68 -51.88
CA ASN A 2 6.49 -58.63 -50.58
C ASN A 2 7.43 -57.43 -50.55
N THR A 3 7.10 -56.39 -49.77
CA THR A 3 8.02 -55.30 -49.47
C THR A 3 8.76 -55.64 -48.19
N VAL A 4 10.05 -55.93 -48.35
CA VAL A 4 11.02 -56.25 -47.31
C VAL A 4 11.04 -55.16 -46.25
N ILE A 5 10.73 -55.52 -45.00
CA ILE A 5 11.07 -54.73 -43.82
C ILE A 5 12.59 -54.77 -43.73
N LYS A 6 13.25 -53.65 -44.04
CA LYS A 6 14.67 -53.48 -43.73
C LYS A 6 14.77 -53.33 -42.21
N ASP A 7 15.36 -54.34 -41.57
CA ASP A 7 15.85 -54.24 -40.21
C ASP A 7 16.71 -52.97 -40.08
N LYS A 8 16.34 -52.09 -39.14
CA LYS A 8 17.19 -50.96 -38.77
C LYS A 8 18.46 -51.53 -38.15
N GLU A 9 19.61 -51.24 -38.77
CA GLU A 9 20.92 -51.52 -38.19
C GLU A 9 21.02 -50.96 -36.77
N PRO A 10 21.69 -51.65 -35.83
CA PRO A 10 21.98 -51.09 -34.52
C PRO A 10 22.87 -49.86 -34.68
N ILE A 11 22.40 -48.73 -34.16
CA ILE A 11 23.15 -47.48 -34.08
C ILE A 11 24.45 -47.78 -33.31
N LYS A 12 25.60 -47.70 -34.00
CA LYS A 12 26.92 -47.75 -33.36
C LYS A 12 26.98 -46.67 -32.27
N PRO A 13 27.63 -46.90 -31.11
CA PRO A 13 27.77 -45.87 -30.10
C PRO A 13 28.60 -44.74 -30.71
N SER A 14 27.96 -43.60 -30.99
CA SER A 14 28.67 -42.40 -31.39
C SER A 14 29.61 -42.04 -30.25
N HIS A 15 30.91 -42.02 -30.53
CA HIS A 15 31.93 -41.58 -29.60
C HIS A 15 31.49 -40.22 -29.03
N VAL A 16 31.15 -40.14 -27.75
CA VAL A 16 30.71 -38.87 -27.16
C VAL A 16 31.92 -37.97 -27.13
N GLU A 17 31.97 -36.98 -28.03
CA GLU A 17 33.09 -36.05 -28.11
C GLU A 17 33.28 -35.35 -26.77
N LYS A 18 34.55 -35.17 -26.38
CA LYS A 18 34.91 -34.42 -25.18
C LYS A 18 34.37 -33.00 -25.28
N CYS A 19 33.84 -32.49 -24.17
CA CYS A 19 33.47 -31.08 -24.08
C CYS A 19 34.73 -30.21 -24.11
N GLU A 20 34.80 -29.21 -24.99
CA GLU A 20 35.94 -28.30 -25.09
C GLU A 20 36.22 -27.58 -23.76
N LYS A 21 35.16 -27.17 -23.06
CA LYS A 21 35.24 -26.46 -21.78
C LYS A 21 35.67 -27.35 -20.62
N CYS A 22 35.25 -28.62 -20.61
CA CYS A 22 35.50 -29.53 -19.49
C CYS A 22 36.68 -30.47 -19.72
N ASN A 23 37.07 -30.71 -20.97
CA ASN A 23 38.04 -31.71 -21.41
C ASN A 23 37.68 -33.18 -21.05
N TYR A 24 36.41 -33.44 -20.75
CA TYR A 24 35.83 -34.76 -20.55
C TYR A 24 34.38 -34.77 -21.06
N THR A 25 33.77 -35.96 -21.12
CA THR A 25 32.36 -36.12 -21.47
C THR A 25 31.49 -35.69 -20.29
N CYS A 26 30.67 -34.65 -20.49
CA CYS A 26 29.87 -34.03 -19.43
C CYS A 26 28.38 -34.01 -19.80
N ASN A 27 27.52 -33.61 -18.87
CA ASN A 27 26.07 -33.61 -19.06
C ASN A 27 25.63 -32.82 -20.30
N ALA A 28 26.24 -31.67 -20.58
CA ALA A 28 25.99 -30.90 -21.80
C ALA A 28 26.20 -31.71 -23.09
N LYS A 29 27.20 -32.61 -23.13
CA LYS A 29 27.44 -33.51 -24.27
C LYS A 29 26.39 -34.61 -24.35
N HIS A 30 25.97 -35.18 -23.23
CA HIS A 30 24.89 -36.17 -23.19
C HIS A 30 23.53 -35.57 -23.63
N PHE A 31 23.27 -34.31 -23.28
CA PHE A 31 22.12 -33.58 -23.81
C PHE A 31 22.24 -33.35 -25.33
N GLN A 32 23.39 -32.87 -25.79
CA GLN A 32 23.65 -32.58 -27.21
C GLN A 32 23.38 -33.78 -28.12
N GLN A 33 23.71 -35.00 -27.67
CA GLN A 33 23.44 -36.24 -28.42
C GLN A 33 21.96 -36.54 -28.63
N ASN A 34 21.08 -35.98 -27.80
CA ASN A 34 19.64 -36.22 -27.85
C ASN A 34 18.87 -35.11 -28.58
N PHE A 35 19.53 -34.08 -29.11
CA PHE A 35 18.83 -32.95 -29.76
C PHE A 35 18.05 -33.37 -31.01
N GLU A 36 18.50 -34.41 -31.72
CA GLU A 36 17.81 -34.93 -32.90
C GLU A 36 16.58 -35.81 -32.55
N ASN A 37 16.45 -36.23 -31.28
CA ASN A 37 15.40 -37.16 -30.84
C ASN A 37 14.09 -36.47 -30.45
N TRP A 38 14.05 -35.14 -30.39
CA TRP A 38 12.85 -34.39 -30.08
C TRP A 38 12.80 -33.05 -30.82
N THR A 39 11.59 -32.53 -31.00
CA THR A 39 11.38 -31.17 -31.47
C THR A 39 10.09 -30.64 -30.89
N SER A 40 10.09 -29.37 -30.48
CA SER A 40 8.88 -28.68 -30.04
C SER A 40 7.99 -28.26 -31.20
N GLY A 41 8.51 -28.30 -32.43
CA GLY A 41 7.90 -27.68 -33.61
C GLY A 41 8.04 -26.16 -33.68
N ASN A 42 8.81 -25.53 -32.77
CA ASN A 42 9.18 -24.13 -32.79
C ASN A 42 10.70 -24.00 -32.56
N ASN A 43 11.40 -23.31 -33.46
CA ASN A 43 12.86 -23.22 -33.41
C ASN A 43 13.37 -22.40 -32.22
N ASP A 44 12.69 -21.31 -31.87
CA ASP A 44 13.08 -20.44 -30.76
C ASP A 44 13.00 -21.20 -29.42
N ILE A 45 11.95 -22.01 -29.22
CA ILE A 45 11.82 -22.90 -28.05
C ILE A 45 12.91 -23.97 -28.05
N ASN A 46 13.17 -24.58 -29.21
CA ASN A 46 14.22 -25.61 -29.31
C ASN A 46 15.58 -25.02 -28.93
N GLU A 47 15.95 -23.89 -29.51
CA GLU A 47 17.20 -23.19 -29.24
C GLU A 47 17.30 -22.80 -27.77
N PHE A 48 16.21 -22.31 -27.16
CA PHE A 48 16.20 -21.96 -25.75
C PHE A 48 16.41 -23.16 -24.83
N ILE A 49 15.66 -24.25 -25.03
CA ILE A 49 15.80 -25.48 -24.25
C ILE A 49 17.23 -26.03 -24.41
N GLN A 50 17.72 -26.14 -25.65
CA GLN A 50 19.07 -26.62 -25.95
C GLN A 50 20.14 -25.74 -25.30
N HIS A 51 19.98 -24.41 -25.32
CA HIS A 51 20.89 -23.48 -24.64
C HIS A 51 20.96 -23.76 -23.13
N THR A 52 19.81 -23.94 -22.46
CA THR A 52 19.81 -24.28 -21.02
C THR A 52 20.48 -25.64 -20.74
N GLN A 53 20.29 -26.62 -21.63
CA GLN A 53 20.90 -27.95 -21.52
C GLN A 53 22.42 -27.93 -21.76
N LEU A 54 22.91 -27.12 -22.71
CA LEU A 54 24.34 -26.97 -22.99
C LEU A 54 25.11 -26.26 -21.87
N MET A 55 24.42 -25.49 -21.02
CA MET A 55 25.01 -24.83 -19.86
C MET A 55 25.17 -25.77 -18.65
N ALA A 56 24.49 -26.91 -18.63
CA ALA A 56 24.54 -27.87 -17.53
C ALA A 56 25.66 -28.90 -17.75
N HIS A 57 26.85 -28.63 -17.22
CA HIS A 57 27.99 -29.54 -17.34
C HIS A 57 28.07 -30.56 -16.21
N LYS A 58 27.65 -30.17 -14.99
CA LYS A 58 27.74 -30.98 -13.77
C LYS A 58 26.35 -31.43 -13.29
N ASP A 59 26.30 -32.44 -12.43
CA ASP A 59 25.03 -32.99 -11.94
C ASP A 59 24.19 -31.98 -11.16
N ASN A 60 24.84 -31.13 -10.36
CA ASN A 60 24.16 -30.06 -9.62
C ASN A 60 23.58 -28.96 -10.53
N GLU A 61 24.01 -28.89 -11.79
CA GLU A 61 23.53 -27.93 -12.79
C GLU A 61 22.35 -28.47 -13.61
N ILE A 62 22.13 -29.79 -13.63
CA ILE A 62 21.03 -30.44 -14.38
C ILE A 62 19.67 -29.87 -14.00
N SER A 63 19.48 -29.56 -12.72
CA SER A 63 18.20 -29.01 -12.24
C SER A 63 17.83 -27.66 -12.86
N ASN A 64 18.76 -26.99 -13.55
CA ASN A 64 18.53 -25.73 -14.28
C ASN A 64 18.33 -25.93 -15.79
N ALA A 65 18.55 -27.14 -16.30
CA ALA A 65 18.34 -27.47 -17.70
C ALA A 65 16.86 -27.77 -17.94
N LEU A 66 16.24 -27.08 -18.90
CA LEU A 66 14.86 -27.34 -19.27
C LEU A 66 14.74 -28.61 -20.09
N GLU A 67 13.60 -29.28 -19.98
CA GLU A 67 13.25 -30.45 -20.78
C GLU A 67 12.11 -30.14 -21.74
N TRP A 68 12.20 -30.63 -22.97
CA TRP A 68 11.02 -30.76 -23.81
C TRP A 68 10.21 -31.97 -23.36
N ILE A 69 8.98 -31.75 -22.91
CA ILE A 69 8.11 -32.79 -22.35
C ILE A 69 6.98 -33.05 -23.35
N PRO A 70 6.98 -34.20 -24.05
CA PRO A 70 5.88 -34.55 -24.95
C PRO A 70 4.56 -34.62 -24.17
N TYR A 71 3.51 -33.99 -24.71
CA TYR A 71 2.24 -33.83 -23.98
C TYR A 71 1.57 -35.14 -23.60
N ASN A 72 1.80 -36.22 -24.36
CA ASN A 72 1.33 -37.57 -24.04
C ASN A 72 2.06 -38.23 -22.86
N ARG A 73 3.04 -37.55 -22.25
CA ARG A 73 3.69 -37.97 -20.99
C ARG A 73 3.03 -37.32 -19.77
N LEU A 74 1.96 -36.55 -19.97
CA LEU A 74 1.12 -35.97 -18.93
C LEU A 74 -0.18 -36.75 -18.82
N ASP A 75 -0.52 -37.19 -17.61
CA ASP A 75 -1.75 -37.93 -17.26
C ASP A 75 -2.57 -37.16 -16.21
N ASP A 76 -3.81 -37.56 -15.94
CA ASP A 76 -4.70 -36.94 -14.93
C ASP A 76 -4.81 -35.41 -15.08
N ILE A 77 -4.98 -34.97 -16.33
CA ILE A 77 -4.98 -33.56 -16.71
C ILE A 77 -6.23 -32.87 -16.14
N THR A 78 -6.02 -31.81 -15.34
CA THR A 78 -7.11 -31.00 -14.79
C THR A 78 -7.14 -29.61 -15.42
N LYS A 79 -8.33 -29.17 -15.83
CA LYS A 79 -8.62 -27.83 -16.37
C LYS A 79 -9.29 -26.95 -15.31
N ASN A 80 -9.00 -25.64 -15.33
CA ASN A 80 -9.64 -24.67 -14.45
C ASN A 80 -11.02 -24.25 -15.00
N LYS A 81 -11.72 -23.33 -14.32
CA LYS A 81 -13.04 -22.83 -14.75
C LYS A 81 -13.06 -22.16 -16.12
N LEU A 82 -11.90 -21.71 -16.61
CA LEU A 82 -11.73 -21.10 -17.93
C LEU A 82 -11.43 -22.16 -19.01
N GLY A 83 -11.39 -23.44 -18.64
CA GLY A 83 -11.01 -24.54 -19.53
C GLY A 83 -9.51 -24.65 -19.81
N LYS A 84 -8.66 -23.81 -19.17
CA LYS A 84 -7.20 -23.86 -19.29
C LYS A 84 -6.62 -24.98 -18.41
N VAL A 85 -5.72 -25.79 -18.95
CA VAL A 85 -5.02 -26.84 -18.20
C VAL A 85 -4.10 -26.20 -17.16
N TYR A 86 -4.14 -26.65 -15.90
CA TYR A 86 -3.34 -26.05 -14.83
C TYR A 86 -2.57 -27.05 -13.96
N LYS A 87 -2.90 -28.35 -14.02
CA LYS A 87 -2.14 -29.42 -13.35
C LYS A 87 -2.30 -30.75 -14.07
N ALA A 88 -1.30 -31.61 -13.93
CA ALA A 88 -1.28 -32.98 -14.46
C ALA A 88 -0.25 -33.82 -13.69
N ASN A 89 -0.27 -35.14 -13.86
CA ASN A 89 0.78 -36.04 -13.41
C ASN A 89 1.80 -36.23 -14.54
N TRP A 90 3.09 -35.97 -14.26
CA TRP A 90 4.16 -36.25 -15.21
C TRP A 90 4.70 -37.67 -15.01
N ILE A 91 4.47 -38.54 -16.00
CA ILE A 91 4.74 -39.98 -15.90
C ILE A 91 6.23 -40.25 -15.65
N ASP A 92 7.11 -39.58 -16.39
CA ASP A 92 8.55 -39.81 -16.37
C ASP A 92 9.23 -39.25 -15.11
N GLY A 93 8.72 -38.13 -14.61
CA GLY A 93 9.43 -37.32 -13.61
C GLY A 93 10.65 -36.57 -14.20
N LYS A 94 11.36 -35.84 -13.35
CA LYS A 94 12.48 -34.97 -13.74
C LYS A 94 13.75 -35.76 -14.04
N ILE A 95 14.59 -35.25 -14.94
CA ILE A 95 15.97 -35.74 -15.11
C ILE A 95 16.77 -35.43 -13.84
N SER A 96 17.50 -36.43 -13.33
CA SER A 96 18.34 -36.32 -12.13
C SER A 96 19.83 -36.34 -12.46
N TYR A 97 20.34 -37.43 -13.03
CA TYR A 97 21.75 -37.56 -13.42
C TYR A 97 21.92 -38.55 -14.58
N TRP A 98 23.09 -38.53 -15.23
CA TRP A 98 23.42 -39.47 -16.30
C TRP A 98 23.96 -40.80 -15.75
N ASP A 99 23.38 -41.92 -16.14
CA ASP A 99 23.85 -43.25 -15.75
C ASP A 99 24.71 -43.87 -16.86
N ASP A 100 26.04 -43.80 -16.67
CA ASP A 100 27.04 -44.35 -17.59
C ASP A 100 26.90 -45.86 -17.84
N LYS A 101 26.33 -46.62 -16.90
CA LYS A 101 26.16 -48.07 -17.09
C LYS A 101 25.03 -48.36 -18.08
N ASN A 102 23.93 -47.62 -17.96
CA ASN A 102 22.75 -47.79 -18.79
C ASN A 102 22.74 -46.89 -20.03
N GLN A 103 23.70 -45.97 -20.14
CA GLN A 103 23.80 -44.96 -21.20
C GLN A 103 22.49 -44.19 -21.39
N ASN A 104 21.88 -43.78 -20.27
CA ASN A 104 20.61 -43.08 -20.26
C ASN A 104 20.45 -42.19 -19.01
N TRP A 105 19.55 -41.22 -19.08
CA TRP A 105 19.21 -40.35 -17.96
C TRP A 105 18.42 -41.12 -16.89
N LYS A 106 18.86 -41.00 -15.64
CA LYS A 106 18.06 -41.38 -14.48
C LYS A 106 17.05 -40.29 -14.18
N ARG A 107 15.85 -40.72 -13.81
CA ARG A 107 14.72 -39.84 -13.49
C ARG A 107 14.26 -40.01 -12.06
N GLU A 108 13.76 -38.92 -11.49
CA GLU A 108 13.20 -38.84 -10.14
C GLU A 108 11.76 -38.35 -10.18
N GLY A 109 10.93 -38.82 -9.25
CA GLY A 109 9.54 -38.38 -9.14
C GLY A 109 8.64 -38.91 -10.25
N HIS A 110 8.65 -40.23 -10.49
CA HIS A 110 7.73 -40.83 -11.46
C HIS A 110 6.29 -40.60 -11.03
N ASN A 111 5.40 -40.27 -11.97
CA ASN A 111 4.02 -39.83 -11.71
C ASN A 111 3.92 -38.64 -10.73
N MET A 112 4.88 -37.73 -10.74
CA MET A 112 4.82 -36.54 -9.88
C MET A 112 3.73 -35.58 -10.36
N LEU A 113 3.03 -34.96 -9.40
CA LEU A 113 2.10 -33.87 -9.69
C LEU A 113 2.90 -32.63 -10.13
N ILE A 114 2.55 -32.09 -11.30
CA ILE A 114 3.10 -30.85 -11.86
C ILE A 114 2.00 -29.83 -12.13
N TYR A 115 2.42 -28.58 -12.24
CA TYR A 115 1.57 -27.45 -12.58
C TYR A 115 1.93 -26.93 -13.97
N LEU A 116 0.92 -26.48 -14.71
CA LEU A 116 1.06 -26.02 -16.09
C LEU A 116 0.68 -24.55 -16.18
N LYS A 117 1.49 -23.79 -16.92
CA LYS A 117 1.25 -22.39 -17.23
C LYS A 117 1.38 -22.15 -18.72
N ASN A 118 0.40 -21.52 -19.35
CA ASN A 118 0.48 -21.18 -20.77
C ASN A 118 1.63 -20.20 -21.05
N LEU A 119 2.32 -20.41 -22.17
CA LEU A 119 3.33 -19.53 -22.75
C LEU A 119 2.69 -18.80 -23.93
N ASN A 120 2.64 -17.47 -23.86
CA ASN A 120 1.76 -16.70 -24.75
C ASN A 120 2.54 -15.80 -25.71
N ASN A 121 3.70 -15.29 -25.28
CA ASN A 121 4.57 -14.54 -26.16
C ASN A 121 5.87 -15.29 -26.43
N LEU A 122 5.82 -16.18 -27.42
CA LEU A 122 6.98 -16.93 -27.88
C LEU A 122 8.15 -16.04 -28.31
N LYS A 123 7.92 -14.77 -28.70
CA LYS A 123 8.99 -13.84 -29.09
C LYS A 123 9.90 -13.46 -27.91
N ASN A 124 9.40 -13.56 -26.67
CA ASN A 124 10.13 -13.18 -25.45
C ASN A 124 10.10 -14.31 -24.41
N ILE A 125 10.14 -15.56 -24.86
CA ILE A 125 10.07 -16.74 -23.99
C ILE A 125 11.15 -16.74 -22.88
N THR A 126 12.33 -16.18 -23.19
CA THR A 126 13.41 -15.98 -22.22
C THR A 126 12.98 -15.07 -21.07
N ILE A 127 12.28 -13.96 -21.35
CA ILE A 127 11.79 -13.03 -20.34
C ILE A 127 10.69 -13.67 -19.51
N GLU A 128 9.76 -14.40 -20.16
CA GLU A 128 8.71 -15.15 -19.47
C GLU A 128 9.31 -16.16 -18.48
N LEU A 129 10.35 -16.91 -18.89
CA LEU A 129 11.02 -17.90 -18.05
C LEU A 129 11.91 -17.29 -16.96
N THR A 130 12.57 -16.15 -17.21
CA THR A 130 13.38 -15.46 -16.17
C THR A 130 12.54 -14.73 -15.13
N ASN A 131 11.33 -14.31 -15.48
CA ASN A 131 10.39 -13.68 -14.55
C ASN A 131 9.49 -14.70 -13.84
N GLU A 132 9.74 -15.99 -14.07
CA GLU A 132 8.96 -17.04 -13.48
C GLU A 132 9.22 -17.14 -11.97
N ILE A 133 8.15 -17.19 -11.21
CA ILE A 133 8.20 -17.22 -9.75
C ILE A 133 8.59 -18.62 -9.24
N ASN A 134 8.39 -19.63 -10.09
CA ASN A 134 8.56 -21.05 -9.81
C ASN A 134 9.59 -21.61 -10.76
N LYS A 135 10.33 -22.64 -10.32
CA LYS A 135 11.32 -23.28 -11.18
C LYS A 135 10.65 -24.00 -12.36
N PRO A 136 10.93 -23.60 -13.61
CA PRO A 136 10.55 -24.39 -14.76
C PRO A 136 11.41 -25.65 -14.86
N ASN A 137 10.78 -26.80 -15.06
CA ASN A 137 11.48 -28.05 -15.38
C ASN A 137 11.48 -28.32 -16.88
N GLY A 138 10.54 -27.71 -17.60
CA GLY A 138 10.42 -27.95 -19.02
C GLY A 138 9.29 -27.20 -19.67
N ILE A 139 9.10 -27.51 -20.95
CA ILE A 139 8.07 -26.95 -21.80
C ILE A 139 7.36 -28.12 -22.49
N THR A 140 6.05 -28.02 -22.60
CA THR A 140 5.20 -28.92 -23.36
C THR A 140 4.36 -28.13 -24.37
N ARG A 141 3.67 -28.83 -25.27
CA ARG A 141 2.70 -28.23 -26.18
C ARG A 141 1.43 -29.03 -26.16
N ASP A 142 0.34 -28.37 -25.78
CA ASP A 142 -0.98 -28.95 -25.75
C ASP A 142 -1.33 -29.56 -27.11
N SER A 143 -1.77 -30.82 -27.08
CA SER A 143 -2.01 -31.55 -28.32
C SER A 143 -3.23 -31.05 -29.09
N GLU A 144 -4.21 -30.44 -28.42
CA GLU A 144 -5.46 -29.96 -29.02
C GLU A 144 -5.32 -28.51 -29.49
N THR A 145 -5.02 -27.60 -28.56
CA THR A 145 -4.95 -26.14 -28.76
C THR A 145 -3.64 -25.69 -29.41
N LYS A 146 -2.61 -26.53 -29.40
CA LYS A 146 -1.24 -26.20 -29.88
C LYS A 146 -0.55 -25.09 -29.09
N HIS A 147 -1.11 -24.65 -27.96
CA HIS A 147 -0.44 -23.70 -27.07
C HIS A 147 0.73 -24.37 -26.34
N TYR A 148 1.83 -23.63 -26.22
CA TYR A 148 2.96 -24.05 -25.41
C TYR A 148 2.65 -23.78 -23.94
N MET A 149 3.11 -24.67 -23.07
CA MET A 149 2.96 -24.55 -21.63
C MET A 149 4.27 -24.85 -20.94
N MET A 150 4.59 -24.06 -19.93
CA MET A 150 5.66 -24.30 -19.00
C MET A 150 5.24 -25.36 -17.97
N VAL A 151 6.16 -26.27 -17.64
CA VAL A 151 5.96 -27.34 -16.65
C VAL A 151 6.70 -26.98 -15.36
N LEU A 152 5.92 -26.75 -14.29
CA LEU A 152 6.38 -26.31 -12.97
C LEU A 152 6.24 -27.45 -11.96
N ASP A 153 7.20 -27.60 -11.04
CA ASP A 153 7.20 -28.71 -10.07
C ASP A 153 6.27 -28.53 -8.88
N SER A 154 5.87 -27.28 -8.65
CA SER A 154 5.11 -26.88 -7.49
C SER A 154 4.35 -25.61 -7.85
N ASN A 155 3.32 -25.34 -7.06
CA ASN A 155 2.72 -24.02 -6.94
C ASN A 155 3.43 -23.18 -5.86
N LYS A 156 4.68 -23.54 -5.51
CA LYS A 156 5.46 -22.81 -4.51
C LYS A 156 6.40 -21.85 -5.23
N CYS A 157 6.32 -20.60 -4.83
CA CYS A 157 7.26 -19.59 -5.28
C CYS A 157 8.65 -19.90 -4.70
N GLU A 158 9.69 -19.85 -5.53
CA GLU A 158 11.07 -20.05 -5.08
C GLU A 158 11.49 -18.97 -4.08
N LYS A 159 11.14 -17.71 -4.36
CA LYS A 159 11.51 -16.55 -3.53
C LYS A 159 10.94 -16.62 -2.12
N CYS A 160 9.67 -17.03 -1.96
CA CYS A 160 9.01 -17.07 -0.66
C CYS A 160 8.78 -18.47 -0.09
N ASN A 161 9.20 -19.52 -0.80
CA ASN A 161 9.06 -20.94 -0.44
C ASN A 161 7.67 -21.32 0.13
N CYS A 162 6.61 -20.76 -0.46
CA CYS A 162 5.23 -21.04 -0.08
C CYS A 162 4.29 -20.91 -1.28
N ALA A 163 3.07 -21.45 -1.15
CA ALA A 163 1.99 -21.19 -2.09
C ALA A 163 1.78 -19.67 -2.17
N CYS A 164 1.98 -19.13 -3.36
CA CYS A 164 2.13 -17.70 -3.59
C CYS A 164 0.98 -17.19 -4.45
N TYR A 165 0.25 -16.19 -3.94
CA TYR A 165 -0.85 -15.57 -4.67
C TYR A 165 -0.44 -15.02 -6.04
N ALA A 166 0.80 -14.54 -6.15
CA ALA A 166 1.39 -14.10 -7.41
C ALA A 166 1.30 -15.14 -8.54
N ILE A 167 1.38 -16.45 -8.23
CA ILE A 167 1.27 -17.51 -9.24
C ILE A 167 -0.13 -17.51 -9.87
N HIS A 168 -1.17 -17.34 -9.05
CA HIS A 168 -2.55 -17.30 -9.52
C HIS A 168 -2.85 -16.02 -10.29
N PHE A 169 -2.22 -14.90 -9.91
CA PHE A 169 -2.31 -13.68 -10.69
C PHE A 169 -1.63 -13.82 -12.07
N GLN A 170 -0.41 -14.37 -12.11
CA GLN A 170 0.31 -14.61 -13.37
C GLN A 170 -0.49 -15.45 -14.37
N GLN A 171 -1.26 -16.43 -13.89
CA GLN A 171 -2.14 -17.25 -14.74
C GLN A 171 -3.28 -16.46 -15.41
N ASN A 172 -3.59 -15.25 -14.91
CA ASN A 172 -4.70 -14.41 -15.36
C ASN A 172 -4.26 -13.16 -16.13
N PHE A 173 -2.96 -12.90 -16.29
CA PHE A 173 -2.45 -11.67 -16.93
C PHE A 173 -2.94 -11.48 -18.37
N GLU A 174 -3.20 -12.55 -19.12
CA GLU A 174 -3.72 -12.44 -20.50
C GLU A 174 -5.21 -12.12 -20.57
N ASN A 175 -5.96 -12.35 -19.49
CA ASN A 175 -7.41 -12.27 -19.53
C ASN A 175 -7.91 -10.82 -19.37
N TRP A 176 -6.99 -9.87 -19.20
CA TRP A 176 -7.28 -8.44 -19.13
C TRP A 176 -6.09 -7.65 -19.69
N THR A 177 -6.37 -6.47 -20.22
CA THR A 177 -5.38 -5.45 -20.54
C THR A 177 -6.06 -4.09 -20.41
N SER A 178 -5.32 -3.09 -19.96
CA SER A 178 -5.76 -1.70 -19.95
C SER A 178 -5.65 -1.04 -21.32
N GLY A 179 -4.92 -1.65 -22.25
CA GLY A 179 -4.49 -1.00 -23.50
C GLY A 179 -3.29 -0.06 -23.33
N ASN A 180 -2.65 -0.03 -22.16
CA ASN A 180 -1.42 0.71 -21.88
C ASN A 180 -0.40 -0.19 -21.15
N ASP A 181 0.74 -0.43 -21.79
CA ASP A 181 1.78 -1.34 -21.29
C ASP A 181 2.37 -0.91 -19.94
N ASP A 182 2.48 0.41 -19.68
CA ASP A 182 3.00 0.94 -18.41
C ASP A 182 2.03 0.66 -17.25
N ILE A 183 0.72 0.83 -17.48
CA ILE A 183 -0.33 0.51 -16.51
C ILE A 183 -0.42 -1.00 -16.27
N ASP A 184 -0.41 -1.79 -17.34
CA ASP A 184 -0.47 -3.25 -17.25
C ASP A 184 0.72 -3.76 -16.44
N LYS A 185 1.92 -3.28 -16.73
CA LYS A 185 3.12 -3.60 -15.97
C LYS A 185 3.02 -3.17 -14.51
N PHE A 186 2.55 -1.95 -14.22
CA PHE A 186 2.40 -1.48 -12.85
C PHE A 186 1.45 -2.37 -12.03
N ILE A 187 0.29 -2.72 -12.58
CA ILE A 187 -0.66 -3.63 -11.93
C ILE A 187 -0.03 -5.01 -11.74
N GLN A 188 0.58 -5.56 -12.79
CA GLN A 188 1.25 -6.87 -12.74
C GLN A 188 2.36 -6.89 -11.69
N ASP A 189 3.19 -5.86 -11.60
CA ASP A 189 4.25 -5.75 -10.59
C ASP A 189 3.67 -5.87 -9.18
N THR A 190 2.58 -5.15 -8.85
CA THR A 190 1.92 -5.28 -7.53
C THR A 190 1.39 -6.70 -7.27
N GLN A 191 0.85 -7.35 -8.30
CA GLN A 191 0.38 -8.72 -8.24
C GLN A 191 1.53 -9.72 -8.02
N LEU A 192 2.70 -9.49 -8.64
CA LEU A 192 3.89 -10.31 -8.50
C LEU A 192 4.53 -10.21 -7.11
N PHE A 193 4.39 -9.06 -6.43
CA PHE A 193 4.84 -8.88 -5.05
C PHE A 193 3.94 -9.59 -4.01
N SER A 194 2.76 -10.05 -4.41
CA SER A 194 1.78 -10.66 -3.49
C SER A 194 2.12 -12.12 -3.14
N ALA A 195 2.90 -12.29 -2.08
CA ALA A 195 3.26 -13.61 -1.60
C ALA A 195 2.08 -14.32 -0.93
N LYS A 196 1.63 -13.82 0.22
CA LYS A 196 0.57 -14.43 1.04
C LYS A 196 -0.59 -13.47 1.36
N ASP A 197 -0.50 -12.24 0.87
CA ASP A 197 -1.48 -11.19 1.15
C ASP A 197 -1.80 -10.45 -0.15
N VAL A 198 -3.09 -10.24 -0.40
CA VAL A 198 -3.63 -9.48 -1.53
C VAL A 198 -4.08 -8.08 -1.14
N ASN A 199 -3.88 -7.68 0.12
CA ASN A 199 -4.34 -6.39 0.63
C ASN A 199 -3.83 -5.19 -0.17
N GLU A 200 -2.59 -5.24 -0.64
CA GLU A 200 -1.95 -4.15 -1.40
C GLU A 200 -1.92 -4.42 -2.92
N VAL A 201 -2.63 -5.46 -3.38
CA VAL A 201 -2.66 -5.82 -4.79
C VAL A 201 -3.64 -4.94 -5.54
N LEU A 202 -3.18 -4.39 -6.67
CA LEU A 202 -4.03 -3.69 -7.62
C LEU A 202 -4.60 -4.66 -8.64
N GLU A 203 -5.79 -4.36 -9.15
CA GLU A 203 -6.35 -5.06 -10.30
C GLU A 203 -6.85 -4.09 -11.37
N TRP A 204 -6.95 -4.60 -12.59
CA TRP A 204 -7.70 -3.92 -13.63
C TRP A 204 -9.19 -4.11 -13.38
N ILE A 205 -9.93 -2.99 -13.31
CA ILE A 205 -11.36 -2.97 -13.05
C ILE A 205 -12.06 -2.51 -14.33
N PRO A 206 -12.73 -3.42 -15.06
CA PRO A 206 -13.51 -3.05 -16.23
C PRO A 206 -14.56 -2.01 -15.86
N TYR A 207 -14.66 -0.94 -16.66
CA TYR A 207 -15.48 0.22 -16.33
C TYR A 207 -16.98 -0.11 -16.21
N ASP A 208 -17.46 -1.09 -16.97
CA ASP A 208 -18.83 -1.62 -16.92
C ASP A 208 -19.17 -2.32 -15.59
N ARG A 209 -18.17 -2.62 -14.75
CA ARG A 209 -18.35 -3.11 -13.38
C ARG A 209 -18.57 -2.00 -12.36
N LEU A 210 -18.49 -0.72 -12.79
CA LEU A 210 -18.70 0.44 -11.95
C LEU A 210 -20.07 1.07 -12.26
N HIS A 211 -20.98 1.01 -11.29
CA HIS A 211 -22.25 1.70 -11.37
C HIS A 211 -22.08 3.14 -10.88
N ILE A 212 -21.94 4.07 -11.82
CA ILE A 212 -21.72 5.49 -11.56
C ILE A 212 -23.05 6.24 -11.58
N THR A 213 -23.33 6.95 -10.50
CA THR A 213 -24.44 7.92 -10.37
C THR A 213 -23.87 9.30 -10.08
N LYS A 214 -24.70 10.35 -10.11
CA LYS A 214 -24.27 11.73 -9.90
C LYS A 214 -23.39 11.93 -8.65
N ASP A 215 -23.69 11.21 -7.56
CA ASP A 215 -23.04 11.42 -6.27
C ASP A 215 -22.29 10.18 -5.73
N ARG A 216 -22.36 9.03 -6.43
CA ARG A 216 -21.85 7.75 -5.91
C ARG A 216 -21.34 6.83 -7.01
N VAL A 217 -20.27 6.10 -6.71
CA VAL A 217 -19.73 5.02 -7.54
C VAL A 217 -19.73 3.73 -6.75
N ASN A 218 -20.43 2.72 -7.25
CA ASN A 218 -20.46 1.38 -6.64
C ASN A 218 -19.74 0.38 -7.56
N TRP A 219 -18.83 -0.40 -7.00
CA TRP A 219 -18.17 -1.48 -7.71
C TRP A 219 -18.86 -2.82 -7.43
N ILE A 220 -19.35 -3.46 -8.49
CA ILE A 220 -20.20 -4.64 -8.41
C ILE A 220 -19.44 -5.85 -7.83
N ASP A 221 -18.23 -6.10 -8.33
CA ASP A 221 -17.51 -7.34 -8.04
C ASP A 221 -16.94 -7.36 -6.61
N GLY A 222 -16.55 -6.20 -6.07
CA GLY A 222 -15.85 -6.09 -4.79
C GLY A 222 -14.37 -6.51 -4.86
N ASN A 223 -13.61 -6.27 -3.79
CA ASN A 223 -12.16 -6.48 -3.79
C ASN A 223 -11.77 -7.96 -3.67
N ILE A 224 -10.63 -8.32 -4.26
CA ILE A 224 -10.03 -9.64 -4.08
C ILE A 224 -9.70 -9.87 -2.59
N SER A 225 -10.00 -11.07 -2.08
CA SER A 225 -9.79 -11.46 -0.68
C SER A 225 -8.80 -12.63 -0.56
N TYR A 226 -9.10 -13.78 -1.17
CA TYR A 226 -8.19 -14.94 -1.15
C TYR A 226 -8.43 -15.87 -2.35
N TRP A 227 -7.47 -16.73 -2.63
CA TRP A 227 -7.58 -17.76 -3.66
C TRP A 227 -8.27 -19.03 -3.13
N ASP A 228 -9.33 -19.47 -3.79
CA ASP A 228 -10.02 -20.73 -3.47
C ASP A 228 -9.45 -21.88 -4.31
N ASP A 229 -8.58 -22.70 -3.71
CA ASP A 229 -7.94 -23.85 -4.36
C ASP A 229 -8.93 -24.91 -4.87
N LYS A 230 -10.09 -25.07 -4.21
CA LYS A 230 -11.09 -26.06 -4.64
C LYS A 230 -11.76 -25.61 -5.93
N ASN A 231 -12.06 -24.32 -6.02
CA ASN A 231 -12.79 -23.74 -7.14
C ASN A 231 -11.90 -23.09 -8.20
N GLN A 232 -10.58 -23.00 -7.96
CA GLN A 232 -9.60 -22.35 -8.83
C GLN A 232 -10.04 -20.94 -9.26
N CYS A 233 -10.44 -20.12 -8.29
CA CYS A 233 -10.86 -18.75 -8.54
C CYS A 233 -10.64 -17.84 -7.32
N TRP A 234 -10.46 -16.54 -7.58
CA TRP A 234 -10.43 -15.52 -6.54
C TRP A 234 -11.80 -15.37 -5.87
N LYS A 235 -11.80 -15.40 -4.54
CA LYS A 235 -12.93 -14.96 -3.73
C LYS A 235 -12.85 -13.45 -3.56
N ARG A 236 -14.01 -12.82 -3.66
CA ARG A 236 -14.18 -11.37 -3.52
C ARG A 236 -15.00 -11.06 -2.29
N GLU A 237 -14.70 -9.92 -1.67
CA GLU A 237 -15.43 -9.35 -0.55
C GLU A 237 -16.01 -7.99 -0.93
N GLY A 238 -17.13 -7.61 -0.30
CA GLY A 238 -17.74 -6.30 -0.52
C GLY A 238 -18.34 -6.15 -1.92
N CYS A 239 -19.19 -7.09 -2.36
CA CYS A 239 -19.97 -6.88 -3.57
C CYS A 239 -20.81 -5.60 -3.43
N ASN A 240 -20.93 -4.82 -4.51
CA ASN A 240 -21.54 -3.49 -4.52
C ASN A 240 -20.90 -2.49 -3.53
N MET A 241 -19.57 -2.54 -3.41
CA MET A 241 -18.81 -1.65 -2.52
C MET A 241 -18.78 -0.22 -3.05
N LEU A 242 -18.92 0.75 -2.13
CA LEU A 242 -18.72 2.17 -2.42
C LEU A 242 -17.23 2.45 -2.67
N VAL A 243 -16.93 3.02 -3.83
CA VAL A 243 -15.58 3.38 -4.26
C VAL A 243 -15.53 4.83 -4.75
N TYR A 244 -14.33 5.38 -4.86
CA TYR A 244 -14.09 6.73 -5.37
C TYR A 244 -13.13 6.66 -6.53
N LEU A 245 -13.44 7.44 -7.56
CA LEU A 245 -12.61 7.55 -8.75
C LEU A 245 -11.78 8.82 -8.67
N LYS A 246 -10.47 8.67 -8.86
CA LYS A 246 -9.52 9.77 -8.97
C LYS A 246 -8.84 9.69 -10.32
N ASN A 247 -8.91 10.77 -11.11
CA ASN A 247 -8.23 10.84 -12.39
C ASN A 247 -6.72 10.72 -12.21
N LEU A 248 -6.07 9.95 -13.08
CA LEU A 248 -4.62 9.91 -13.19
C LEU A 248 -4.20 10.99 -14.19
N ASN A 249 -3.46 12.00 -13.71
CA ASN A 249 -3.02 13.12 -14.55
C ASN A 249 -2.04 12.67 -15.64
N ASP A 250 -1.12 11.75 -15.29
CA ASP A 250 -0.25 11.03 -16.22
C ASP A 250 -0.17 9.56 -15.76
N PRO A 251 -0.54 8.58 -16.61
CA PRO A 251 -0.37 7.15 -16.34
C PRO A 251 1.03 6.74 -15.85
N LYS A 252 2.06 7.52 -16.18
CA LYS A 252 3.46 7.25 -15.81
C LYS A 252 3.81 7.70 -14.39
N ASN A 253 3.00 8.56 -13.76
CA ASN A 253 3.24 9.05 -12.40
C ASN A 253 2.73 8.06 -11.34
N ILE A 254 3.38 6.90 -11.26
CA ILE A 254 3.18 5.88 -10.21
C ILE A 254 3.34 6.46 -8.79
N THR A 255 4.07 7.56 -8.63
CA THR A 255 4.20 8.29 -7.36
C THR A 255 2.86 8.78 -6.81
N GLU A 256 1.85 9.03 -7.67
CA GLU A 256 0.52 9.43 -7.23
C GLU A 256 -0.20 8.33 -6.42
N PHE A 257 0.08 7.05 -6.70
CA PHE A 257 -0.39 5.91 -5.90
C PHE A 257 0.29 5.79 -4.53
N ASN A 258 1.52 6.26 -4.41
CA ASN A 258 2.26 6.22 -3.15
C ASN A 258 1.78 7.32 -2.18
N ASN A 259 1.30 8.43 -2.74
CA ASN A 259 0.75 9.56 -1.98
C ASN A 259 -0.74 9.38 -1.64
N GLU A 260 -1.38 8.33 -2.15
CA GLU A 260 -2.81 8.13 -1.94
C GLU A 260 -3.12 7.64 -0.52
N ILE A 261 -4.02 8.38 0.15
CA ILE A 261 -4.46 8.10 1.51
C ILE A 261 -5.48 6.97 1.50
N ARG A 262 -6.37 6.94 0.51
CA ARG A 262 -7.38 5.89 0.37
C ARG A 262 -6.72 4.59 -0.08
N LYS A 263 -7.21 3.46 0.43
CA LYS A 263 -6.73 2.15 -0.02
C LYS A 263 -7.03 1.98 -1.52
N PRO A 264 -6.03 1.86 -2.40
CA PRO A 264 -6.28 1.65 -3.81
C PRO A 264 -6.68 0.19 -4.04
N TYR A 265 -7.67 -0.02 -4.91
CA TYR A 265 -8.10 -1.35 -5.34
C TYR A 265 -7.63 -1.67 -6.75
N GLY A 266 -7.50 -0.66 -7.59
CA GLY A 266 -7.21 -0.91 -8.99
C GLY A 266 -7.24 0.34 -9.84
N ILE A 267 -7.20 0.10 -11.15
CA ILE A 267 -7.29 1.12 -12.18
C ILE A 267 -8.44 0.74 -13.11
N THR A 268 -9.15 1.76 -13.58
CA THR A 268 -10.15 1.65 -14.63
C THR A 268 -9.87 2.68 -15.72
N GLN A 269 -10.51 2.54 -16.87
CA GLN A 269 -10.46 3.55 -17.93
C GLN A 269 -11.88 3.89 -18.36
N ASP A 270 -12.16 5.18 -18.44
CA ASP A 270 -13.41 5.65 -19.01
C ASP A 270 -13.47 5.32 -20.52
N PRO A 271 -14.48 4.57 -20.99
CA PRO A 271 -14.53 4.14 -22.38
C PRO A 271 -14.78 5.31 -23.35
N GLU A 272 -15.38 6.41 -22.89
CA GLU A 272 -15.69 7.59 -23.70
C GLU A 272 -14.50 8.55 -23.74
N THR A 273 -13.97 8.93 -22.57
CA THR A 273 -12.90 9.94 -22.48
C THR A 273 -11.49 9.36 -22.63
N LYS A 274 -11.34 8.03 -22.49
CA LYS A 274 -10.06 7.30 -22.44
C LYS A 274 -9.15 7.68 -21.27
N HIS A 275 -9.64 8.46 -20.31
CA HIS A 275 -8.90 8.79 -19.10
C HIS A 275 -8.84 7.59 -18.16
N TYR A 276 -7.65 7.36 -17.61
CA TYR A 276 -7.43 6.36 -16.56
C TYR A 276 -7.78 6.95 -15.19
N MET A 277 -8.39 6.13 -14.35
CA MET A 277 -8.80 6.49 -13.00
C MET A 277 -8.38 5.43 -12.01
N MET A 278 -7.90 5.88 -10.85
CA MET A 278 -7.70 5.03 -9.69
C MET A 278 -9.05 4.72 -9.06
N VAL A 279 -9.28 3.44 -8.77
CA VAL A 279 -10.43 3.00 -7.97
C VAL A 279 -9.97 2.87 -6.53
N LEU A 280 -10.53 3.72 -5.67
CA LEU A 280 -10.11 3.89 -4.29
C LEU A 280 -11.23 3.46 -3.34
N ASN A 281 -10.85 2.86 -2.21
CA ASN A 281 -11.79 2.57 -1.15
C ASN A 281 -12.46 3.84 -0.66
N GLY A 282 -13.78 3.77 -0.48
CA GLY A 282 -14.53 4.92 -0.06
C GLY A 282 -14.37 5.39 1.35
N ASN A 283 -13.99 4.48 2.25
CA ASN A 283 -13.91 4.76 3.67
C ASN A 283 -12.57 4.30 4.28
N LYS A 284 -11.88 3.32 3.70
CA LYS A 284 -10.66 2.74 4.28
C LYS A 284 -9.38 3.43 3.78
N CYS A 285 -8.52 3.80 4.73
CA CYS A 285 -7.18 4.33 4.44
C CYS A 285 -6.18 3.19 4.12
N LYS A 286 -5.27 3.43 3.18
CA LYS A 286 -4.21 2.51 2.74
C LYS A 286 -3.31 2.07 3.91
N LYS A 287 -2.89 3.01 4.76
CA LYS A 287 -1.96 2.74 5.87
C LYS A 287 -2.59 2.03 7.07
N CYS A 288 -3.86 2.32 7.39
CA CYS A 288 -4.48 1.80 8.61
C CYS A 288 -5.61 0.78 8.36
N ASN A 289 -6.09 0.61 7.12
CA ASN A 289 -7.16 -0.32 6.72
C ASN A 289 -8.52 -0.11 7.43
N TYR A 290 -8.72 1.02 8.12
CA TYR A 290 -9.97 1.42 8.81
C TYR A 290 -10.57 2.71 8.22
N ALA A 291 -11.83 2.98 8.61
CA ALA A 291 -12.50 4.26 8.38
C ALA A 291 -11.63 5.42 8.86
N CYS A 292 -11.02 6.16 7.95
CA CYS A 292 -10.05 7.20 8.30
C CYS A 292 -10.69 8.57 8.25
N TYR A 293 -10.66 9.33 9.35
CA TYR A 293 -11.18 10.70 9.36
C TYR A 293 -10.49 11.60 8.33
N ALA A 294 -9.25 11.32 7.92
CA ALA A 294 -8.57 12.02 6.82
C ALA A 294 -9.31 11.91 5.46
N ILE A 295 -10.06 10.82 5.22
CA ILE A 295 -10.88 10.64 4.00
C ILE A 295 -12.10 11.55 4.02
N HIS A 296 -12.66 11.81 5.20
CA HIS A 296 -13.75 12.77 5.43
C HIS A 296 -13.26 14.23 5.27
N PHE A 297 -12.03 14.52 5.68
CA PHE A 297 -11.42 15.85 5.50
C PHE A 297 -11.04 16.14 4.04
N GLN A 298 -10.46 15.20 3.27
CA GLN A 298 -10.14 15.43 1.85
C GLN A 298 -11.35 15.80 0.98
N GLN A 299 -12.54 15.31 1.31
CA GLN A 299 -13.78 15.67 0.59
C GLN A 299 -14.19 17.13 0.81
N ASN A 300 -13.85 17.69 1.98
CA ASN A 300 -14.16 19.07 2.35
C ASN A 300 -13.05 20.07 1.91
N PHE A 301 -11.89 19.57 1.46
CA PHE A 301 -10.69 20.37 1.17
C PHE A 301 -10.24 20.36 -0.29
N LYS A 302 -11.10 19.94 -1.24
CA LYS A 302 -10.77 19.81 -2.68
C LYS A 302 -10.15 21.08 -3.33
N ASN A 303 -10.18 22.23 -2.65
CA ASN A 303 -9.71 23.53 -3.13
C ASN A 303 -8.78 24.30 -2.14
N TRP A 304 -8.24 23.70 -1.06
CA TRP A 304 -7.37 24.45 -0.14
C TRP A 304 -5.94 23.91 -0.12
N THR A 305 -5.00 24.78 -0.47
CA THR A 305 -3.54 24.67 -0.33
C THR A 305 -3.08 25.96 0.33
N SER A 306 -2.11 25.88 1.25
CA SER A 306 -1.51 27.07 1.84
C SER A 306 -0.60 27.82 0.85
N GLY A 307 -0.29 27.22 -0.30
CA GLY A 307 0.70 27.70 -1.26
C GLY A 307 2.15 27.36 -0.86
N ASP A 308 2.35 26.62 0.24
CA ASP A 308 3.64 26.12 0.71
C ASP A 308 3.61 24.58 0.80
N ASP A 309 4.38 23.94 -0.07
CA ASP A 309 4.46 22.48 -0.20
C ASP A 309 5.01 21.81 1.08
N ASP A 310 5.86 22.48 1.86
CA ASP A 310 6.42 21.93 3.10
C ASP A 310 5.44 22.04 4.27
N GLY A 311 4.64 23.11 4.31
CA GLY A 311 3.55 23.29 5.27
C GLY A 311 2.39 22.33 5.05
N ASP A 312 1.98 22.15 3.79
CA ASP A 312 0.94 21.20 3.41
C ASP A 312 1.37 19.75 3.70
N LYS A 313 2.67 19.44 3.54
CA LYS A 313 3.28 18.15 3.89
C LYS A 313 3.39 17.92 5.40
N PHE A 314 3.76 18.94 6.17
CA PHE A 314 3.80 18.87 7.63
C PHE A 314 2.40 18.62 8.23
N ILE A 315 1.37 19.30 7.71
CA ILE A 315 -0.02 19.08 8.11
C ILE A 315 -0.46 17.65 7.76
N GLN A 316 -0.11 17.13 6.58
CA GLN A 316 -0.38 15.73 6.22
C GLN A 316 0.34 14.74 7.14
N ASP A 317 1.62 14.98 7.47
CA ASP A 317 2.43 14.09 8.31
C ASP A 317 1.94 14.10 9.78
N ALA A 318 1.54 15.26 10.30
CA ALA A 318 0.93 15.39 11.62
C ALA A 318 -0.46 14.73 11.70
N GLN A 319 -1.27 14.85 10.64
CA GLN A 319 -2.56 14.17 10.52
C GLN A 319 -2.41 12.64 10.46
N LEU A 320 -1.41 12.13 9.75
CA LEU A 320 -1.07 10.71 9.76
C LEU A 320 -0.68 10.22 11.16
N PHE A 321 0.08 11.02 11.91
CA PHE A 321 0.50 10.66 13.27
C PHE A 321 -0.69 10.51 14.24
N SER A 322 -1.71 11.35 14.12
CA SER A 322 -2.93 11.29 14.96
C SER A 322 -3.84 10.08 14.66
N ALA A 323 -3.88 9.61 13.41
CA ALA A 323 -4.75 8.52 12.97
C ALA A 323 -4.15 7.11 13.16
N ASN A 324 -2.83 7.00 13.27
CA ASN A 324 -2.09 5.74 13.32
C ASN A 324 -2.25 4.95 14.63
N ASP A 325 -3.00 5.51 15.58
CA ASP A 325 -2.74 5.19 16.95
C ASP A 325 -4.03 5.11 17.76
N VAL A 326 -5.21 4.65 17.29
CA VAL A 326 -6.44 4.53 18.13
C VAL A 326 -7.25 3.22 17.90
N ASN A 327 -7.81 2.63 18.96
CA ASN A 327 -8.66 1.41 18.98
C ASN A 327 -10.15 1.72 19.28
N GLU A 328 -11.03 0.70 19.23
CA GLU A 328 -12.50 0.81 19.41
C GLU A 328 -12.95 1.42 20.76
N ALA A 329 -12.04 1.62 21.72
CA ALA A 329 -12.31 2.23 23.02
C ALA A 329 -11.82 3.69 23.16
N ASN A 330 -11.58 4.41 22.05
CA ASN A 330 -10.96 5.75 22.03
C ASN A 330 -9.57 5.81 22.68
N LYS A 331 -8.85 4.68 22.71
CA LYS A 331 -7.52 4.57 23.30
C LYS A 331 -6.45 4.36 22.26
N CYS A 332 -5.29 4.95 22.52
CA CYS A 332 -4.24 5.00 21.57
C CYS A 332 -3.55 3.63 21.40
N LYS A 333 -3.35 3.12 20.17
CA LYS A 333 -2.90 1.73 19.91
C LYS A 333 -1.49 1.42 20.41
N LYS A 334 -0.55 2.38 20.33
CA LYS A 334 0.83 2.19 20.79
C LYS A 334 1.03 2.35 22.30
N CYS A 335 0.22 3.16 22.99
CA CYS A 335 0.34 3.42 24.44
C CYS A 335 -0.83 2.88 25.31
N ASN A 336 -1.94 2.47 24.70
CA ASN A 336 -3.23 2.17 25.34
C ASN A 336 -3.80 3.30 26.22
N CYS A 337 -3.65 4.56 25.79
CA CYS A 337 -4.02 5.76 26.56
C CYS A 337 -5.15 6.59 25.91
N ALA A 338 -6.00 7.30 26.67
CA ALA A 338 -7.16 8.02 26.11
C ALA A 338 -6.76 9.10 25.07
N CYS A 339 -7.49 9.20 23.96
CA CYS A 339 -7.25 10.18 22.89
C CYS A 339 -8.06 11.46 23.12
N TYR A 340 -7.39 12.53 23.54
CA TYR A 340 -8.02 13.80 23.89
C TYR A 340 -8.73 14.48 22.70
N ALA A 341 -8.18 14.38 21.48
CA ALA A 341 -8.78 14.90 20.25
C ALA A 341 -10.22 14.42 20.02
N ILE A 342 -10.56 13.19 20.42
CA ILE A 342 -11.92 12.64 20.27
C ILE A 342 -12.90 13.34 21.20
N HIS A 343 -12.50 13.58 22.44
CA HIS A 343 -13.32 14.27 23.44
C HIS A 343 -13.57 15.73 23.02
N PHE A 344 -12.57 16.39 22.43
CA PHE A 344 -12.74 17.71 21.83
C PHE A 344 -13.73 17.68 20.66
N GLN A 345 -13.57 16.75 19.72
CA GLN A 345 -14.43 16.65 18.53
C GLN A 345 -15.91 16.45 18.89
N GLN A 346 -16.20 15.64 19.92
CA GLN A 346 -17.57 15.42 20.41
C GLN A 346 -18.21 16.71 20.94
N ASN A 347 -17.40 17.68 21.35
CA ASN A 347 -17.81 18.94 21.95
C ASN A 347 -17.87 20.11 20.97
N PHE A 348 -17.43 19.97 19.71
CA PHE A 348 -17.41 21.08 18.74
C PHE A 348 -18.79 21.69 18.47
N LYS A 349 -19.84 20.88 18.56
CA LYS A 349 -21.22 21.36 18.40
C LYS A 349 -21.73 22.20 19.60
N ASN A 350 -21.00 22.24 20.70
CA ASN A 350 -21.44 22.86 21.96
C ASN A 350 -20.86 24.27 22.17
N TRP A 351 -19.99 24.75 21.28
CA TRP A 351 -19.45 26.12 21.32
C TRP A 351 -19.21 26.64 19.91
N THR A 352 -19.25 27.96 19.76
CA THR A 352 -18.81 28.68 18.55
C THR A 352 -18.40 30.09 18.98
N SER A 353 -17.40 30.64 18.30
CA SER A 353 -16.98 32.04 18.45
C SER A 353 -17.79 33.01 17.58
N GLY A 354 -18.69 32.49 16.74
CA GLY A 354 -19.36 33.26 15.69
C GLY A 354 -18.47 33.60 14.50
N ASN A 355 -17.22 33.13 14.46
CA ASN A 355 -16.29 33.28 13.35
C ASN A 355 -15.71 31.91 12.96
N ASP A 356 -16.04 31.46 11.74
CA ASP A 356 -15.67 30.13 11.25
C ASP A 356 -14.15 29.91 11.16
N ASP A 357 -13.37 30.95 10.86
CA ASP A 357 -11.91 30.85 10.77
C ASP A 357 -11.26 30.67 12.15
N ILE A 358 -11.79 31.34 13.17
CA ILE A 358 -11.34 31.19 14.57
C ILE A 358 -11.79 29.86 15.15
N ASP A 359 -13.02 29.45 14.87
CA ASP A 359 -13.54 28.14 15.27
C ASP A 359 -12.67 27.03 14.68
N LYS A 360 -12.35 27.14 13.39
CA LYS A 360 -11.46 26.20 12.71
C LYS A 360 -10.06 26.19 13.30
N PHE A 361 -9.45 27.37 13.54
CA PHE A 361 -8.12 27.46 14.14
C PHE A 361 -8.06 26.79 15.52
N ILE A 362 -9.03 27.05 16.38
CA ILE A 362 -9.12 26.42 17.71
C ILE A 362 -9.32 24.90 17.57
N GLN A 363 -10.25 24.47 16.71
CA GLN A 363 -10.52 23.04 16.47
C GLN A 363 -9.28 22.31 15.94
N ASP A 364 -8.51 22.91 15.03
CA ASP A 364 -7.29 22.32 14.49
C ASP A 364 -6.25 22.05 15.59
N THR A 365 -6.04 23.00 16.52
CA THR A 365 -5.13 22.79 17.68
C THR A 365 -5.63 21.70 18.64
N GLN A 366 -6.96 21.59 18.84
CA GLN A 366 -7.58 20.57 19.67
C GLN A 366 -7.48 19.16 19.03
N LEU A 367 -7.55 19.07 17.70
CA LEU A 367 -7.40 17.80 16.97
C LEU A 367 -5.96 17.29 16.95
N LEU A 368 -4.97 18.18 17.02
CA LEU A 368 -3.55 17.83 17.17
C LEU A 368 -3.21 17.31 18.59
N SER A 369 -4.08 17.55 19.56
CA SER A 369 -3.89 17.24 20.97
C SER A 369 -4.28 15.79 21.29
N VAL A 370 -3.43 14.84 20.88
CA VAL A 370 -3.72 13.39 20.98
C VAL A 370 -3.48 12.84 22.39
N ARG A 371 -2.34 13.20 23.00
CA ARG A 371 -1.87 12.68 24.30
C ARG A 371 -1.64 13.76 25.35
N ASP A 372 -1.58 15.01 24.91
CA ASP A 372 -1.34 16.18 25.73
C ASP A 372 -2.29 17.27 25.26
N VAL A 373 -2.87 18.00 26.21
CA VAL A 373 -3.76 19.14 26.00
C VAL A 373 -3.04 20.47 26.13
N ASN A 374 -1.74 20.46 26.50
CA ASN A 374 -0.98 21.67 26.76
C ASN A 374 -0.96 22.65 25.56
N GLU A 375 -1.05 22.13 24.35
CA GLU A 375 -1.04 22.89 23.09
C GLU A 375 -2.45 23.09 22.50
N ALA A 376 -3.50 22.54 23.14
CA ALA A 376 -4.88 22.70 22.71
C ALA A 376 -5.37 24.10 23.06
N LEU A 377 -5.74 24.90 22.07
CA LEU A 377 -6.40 26.17 22.34
C LEU A 377 -7.86 25.96 22.70
N GLU A 378 -8.39 26.86 23.51
CA GLU A 378 -9.78 26.86 23.93
C GLU A 378 -10.52 28.10 23.45
N TRP A 379 -11.79 27.93 23.09
CA TRP A 379 -12.71 29.06 23.09
C TRP A 379 -13.10 29.39 24.53
N ILE A 380 -12.78 30.61 24.97
CA ILE A 380 -13.01 31.07 26.34
C ILE A 380 -14.09 32.15 26.30
N PRO A 381 -15.32 31.84 26.78
CA PRO A 381 -16.38 32.83 26.86
C PRO A 381 -15.95 34.02 27.73
N TYR A 382 -16.17 35.24 27.24
CA TYR A 382 -15.64 36.45 27.86
C TYR A 382 -16.15 36.67 29.29
N GLU A 383 -17.38 36.26 29.58
CA GLU A 383 -18.00 36.34 30.91
C GLU A 383 -17.29 35.49 31.97
N ARG A 384 -16.42 34.55 31.55
CA ARG A 384 -15.56 33.74 32.45
C ARG A 384 -14.28 34.48 32.85
N LEU A 385 -14.03 35.67 32.29
CA LEU A 385 -12.85 36.50 32.51
C LEU A 385 -13.25 37.76 33.29
N HIS A 386 -12.93 37.81 34.58
CA HIS A 386 -13.21 38.97 35.41
C HIS A 386 -12.05 39.95 35.37
N ILE A 387 -12.30 41.16 34.85
CA ILE A 387 -11.29 42.20 34.73
C ILE A 387 -10.86 42.66 36.12
N THR A 388 -9.58 42.48 36.44
CA THR A 388 -8.94 43.17 37.57
C THR A 388 -8.26 44.42 37.02
N LYS A 389 -8.64 45.60 37.52
CA LYS A 389 -8.05 46.89 37.09
C LYS A 389 -6.55 46.92 37.38
N ASP A 390 -5.74 46.50 36.41
CA ASP A 390 -4.32 46.87 36.28
C ASP A 390 -4.04 46.90 34.76
N GLU A 391 -4.17 48.08 34.15
CA GLU A 391 -3.81 48.32 32.75
C GLU A 391 -2.28 48.45 32.66
N PHE A 392 -1.62 47.53 31.96
CA PHE A 392 -0.19 47.62 31.62
C PHE A 392 -0.04 47.59 30.09
N GLY A 393 -0.05 48.77 29.46
CA GLY A 393 0.06 48.91 28.01
C GLY A 393 -1.17 48.40 27.25
N LYS A 394 -0.97 47.66 26.14
CA LYS A 394 -2.06 47.06 25.31
C LYS A 394 -2.52 45.68 25.81
N VAL A 395 -2.20 45.31 27.06
CA VAL A 395 -2.45 43.97 27.62
C VAL A 395 -3.25 44.10 28.91
N TYR A 396 -4.41 43.43 28.97
CA TYR A 396 -5.29 43.45 30.15
C TYR A 396 -5.06 42.21 31.00
N ARG A 397 -4.79 42.38 32.29
CA ARG A 397 -4.73 41.25 33.23
C ARG A 397 -6.13 40.95 33.78
N VAL A 398 -6.58 39.72 33.61
CA VAL A 398 -7.91 39.27 34.01
C VAL A 398 -7.82 38.01 34.86
N ASN A 399 -8.82 37.79 35.71
CA ASN A 399 -8.99 36.58 36.48
C ASN A 399 -9.88 35.59 35.69
N TRP A 400 -9.34 34.43 35.32
CA TRP A 400 -10.07 33.38 34.63
C TRP A 400 -10.58 32.34 35.63
N ILE A 401 -11.91 32.26 35.77
CA ILE A 401 -12.55 31.46 36.83
C ILE A 401 -12.40 29.94 36.60
N ASP A 402 -12.45 29.50 35.35
CA ASP A 402 -12.44 28.07 35.02
C ASP A 402 -11.02 27.48 35.09
N GLY A 403 -9.99 28.26 34.76
CA GLY A 403 -8.62 27.76 34.58
C GLY A 403 -8.47 26.91 33.30
N ASN A 404 -7.24 26.47 33.01
CA ASN A 404 -6.93 25.76 31.78
C ASN A 404 -7.30 24.26 31.83
N ILE A 405 -7.62 23.66 30.66
CA ILE A 405 -7.77 22.20 30.55
C ILE A 405 -6.47 21.50 30.97
N ASN A 406 -6.60 20.43 31.76
CA ASN A 406 -5.50 19.62 32.26
C ASN A 406 -5.52 18.18 31.71
N ASN A 407 -6.66 17.50 31.82
CA ASN A 407 -6.84 16.11 31.40
C ASN A 407 -8.33 15.76 31.31
N TRP A 408 -8.65 14.64 30.69
CA TRP A 408 -10.01 14.13 30.63
C TRP A 408 -10.31 13.25 31.86
N ASP A 409 -11.45 13.50 32.52
CA ASP A 409 -11.97 12.64 33.58
C ASP A 409 -12.98 11.64 33.01
N ASP A 410 -12.54 10.39 32.86
CA ASP A 410 -13.37 9.28 32.38
C ASP A 410 -14.60 8.99 33.24
N LYS A 411 -14.58 9.33 34.54
CA LYS A 411 -15.72 9.07 35.43
C LYS A 411 -16.80 10.13 35.26
N ASN A 412 -16.40 11.38 35.20
CA ASN A 412 -17.32 12.51 35.07
C ASN A 412 -17.63 12.88 33.62
N GLN A 413 -16.93 12.27 32.65
CA GLN A 413 -17.04 12.53 31.22
C GLN A 413 -16.91 14.03 30.90
N ASN A 414 -15.92 14.67 31.51
CA ASN A 414 -15.66 16.10 31.37
C ASN A 414 -14.16 16.42 31.53
N TRP A 415 -13.75 17.61 31.12
CA TRP A 415 -12.37 18.09 31.29
C TRP A 415 -12.09 18.50 32.75
N GLU A 416 -11.05 17.92 33.33
CA GLU A 416 -10.43 18.41 34.54
C GLU A 416 -9.73 19.74 34.27
N ARG A 417 -9.95 20.70 35.16
CA ARG A 417 -9.42 22.06 35.09
C ARG A 417 -8.29 22.25 36.11
N LYS A 418 -7.24 22.96 35.72
CA LYS A 418 -6.15 23.38 36.60
C LYS A 418 -6.09 24.90 36.68
N GLY A 419 -5.74 25.44 37.85
CA GLY A 419 -5.57 26.88 38.02
C GLY A 419 -6.89 27.65 38.02
N HIS A 420 -7.92 27.15 38.70
CA HIS A 420 -9.16 27.91 38.92
C HIS A 420 -8.84 29.29 39.54
N ASN A 421 -9.48 30.34 39.04
CA ASN A 421 -9.20 31.73 39.40
C ASN A 421 -7.74 32.15 39.14
N MET A 422 -7.12 31.65 38.07
CA MET A 422 -5.78 32.07 37.67
C MET A 422 -5.82 33.43 36.96
N PHE A 423 -4.77 34.21 37.17
CA PHE A 423 -4.55 35.41 36.38
C PHE A 423 -3.98 35.06 35.01
N VAL A 424 -4.56 35.66 33.98
CA VAL A 424 -4.15 35.58 32.58
C VAL A 424 -4.11 36.97 31.96
N ASN A 425 -3.39 37.11 30.86
CA ASN A 425 -3.26 38.33 30.10
C ASN A 425 -4.09 38.21 28.80
N LEU A 426 -4.76 39.30 28.42
CA LEU A 426 -5.46 39.44 27.15
C LEU A 426 -4.66 40.29 26.19
N LYS A 427 -4.42 39.78 24.98
CA LYS A 427 -3.72 40.50 23.91
C LYS A 427 -4.59 40.55 22.65
N SER A 428 -4.85 41.75 22.15
CA SER A 428 -5.67 41.98 20.94
C SER A 428 -5.07 41.33 19.69
N LEU A 429 -5.93 40.69 18.89
CA LEU A 429 -5.63 40.15 17.56
C LEU A 429 -5.94 41.24 16.51
N ASN A 430 -4.92 41.91 15.98
CA ASN A 430 -5.11 43.13 15.18
C ASN A 430 -5.28 42.90 13.65
N ASN A 431 -5.47 41.66 13.17
CA ASN A 431 -5.85 41.27 11.78
C ASN A 431 -5.73 39.75 11.58
N SER A 432 -6.23 39.25 10.43
CA SER A 432 -6.20 37.84 9.98
C SER A 432 -4.80 37.20 9.88
N ASP A 433 -3.74 38.00 9.72
CA ASP A 433 -2.35 37.51 9.63
C ASP A 433 -1.82 36.91 10.95
N ASN A 434 -2.57 37.05 12.06
CA ASN A 434 -2.22 36.54 13.38
C ASN A 434 -2.79 35.14 13.69
N LEU A 435 -3.46 34.48 12.73
CA LEU A 435 -4.12 33.18 12.90
C LEU A 435 -3.35 32.01 12.23
N THR A 436 -2.04 32.19 11.98
CA THR A 436 -1.18 31.12 11.45
C THR A 436 -0.45 30.39 12.58
N LEU A 437 -0.18 29.09 12.39
CA LEU A 437 0.64 28.29 13.32
C LEU A 437 2.06 28.88 13.46
N GLU A 438 2.62 29.45 12.39
CA GLU A 438 3.92 30.13 12.36
C GLU A 438 3.97 31.34 13.32
N PHE A 439 2.89 32.14 13.38
CA PHE A 439 2.76 33.23 14.34
C PHE A 439 2.63 32.72 15.78
N THR A 440 1.94 31.58 15.95
CA THR A 440 1.77 30.94 17.25
C THR A 440 3.10 30.42 17.79
N ASP A 441 3.93 29.77 16.97
CA ASP A 441 5.24 29.26 17.37
C ASP A 441 6.22 30.38 17.74
N LYS A 442 6.16 31.52 17.04
CA LYS A 442 6.94 32.72 17.39
C LYS A 442 6.53 33.31 18.75
N ILE A 443 5.25 33.26 19.11
CA ILE A 443 4.72 33.76 20.40
C ILE A 443 4.97 32.75 21.53
N LYS A 444 4.95 31.44 21.24
CA LYS A 444 5.19 30.37 22.22
C LYS A 444 6.57 30.44 22.89
N MET A 445 7.54 31.11 22.28
CA MET A 445 8.85 31.35 22.90
C MET A 445 8.77 32.25 24.15
N GLU A 446 7.78 33.14 24.24
CA GLU A 446 7.63 34.14 25.31
C GLU A 446 6.37 33.93 26.17
N TYR A 447 5.36 33.25 25.63
CA TYR A 447 4.04 33.12 26.26
C TYR A 447 3.48 31.71 26.14
N ARG A 448 2.77 31.29 27.19
CA ARG A 448 1.86 30.14 27.13
C ARG A 448 0.48 30.63 26.72
N ILE A 449 -0.02 30.15 25.60
CA ILE A 449 -1.33 30.52 25.05
C ILE A 449 -2.35 29.46 25.49
N TYR A 450 -3.50 29.91 26.01
CA TYR A 450 -4.57 29.02 26.45
C TYR A 450 -5.75 29.00 25.50
N GLY A 451 -5.99 30.09 24.79
CA GLY A 451 -7.20 30.19 23.99
C GLY A 451 -7.47 31.58 23.45
N ILE A 452 -8.68 31.73 22.92
CA ILE A 452 -9.19 32.95 22.31
C ILE A 452 -10.52 33.31 22.97
N THR A 453 -10.74 34.59 23.14
CA THR A 453 -12.01 35.18 23.59
C THR A 453 -12.42 36.32 22.66
N GLN A 454 -13.65 36.80 22.77
CA GLN A 454 -14.13 37.99 22.06
C GLN A 454 -14.66 39.00 23.06
N ASP A 455 -14.19 40.24 22.94
CA ASP A 455 -14.76 41.36 23.68
C ASP A 455 -16.21 41.62 23.20
N PRO A 456 -17.22 41.50 24.06
CA PRO A 456 -18.60 41.76 23.68
C PRO A 456 -18.86 43.24 23.35
N GLU A 457 -18.06 44.18 23.85
CA GLU A 457 -18.23 45.62 23.59
C GLU A 457 -17.57 46.04 22.28
N THR A 458 -16.33 45.60 22.05
CA THR A 458 -15.56 46.00 20.85
C THR A 458 -15.64 45.02 19.70
N THR A 459 -16.24 43.84 19.91
CA THR A 459 -16.27 42.68 18.99
C THR A 459 -14.90 42.15 18.59
N SER A 460 -13.84 42.63 19.24
CA SER A 460 -12.46 42.28 18.92
C SER A 460 -12.08 40.95 19.55
N TYR A 461 -11.42 40.09 18.78
CA TYR A 461 -10.87 38.84 19.28
C TYR A 461 -9.55 39.09 20.02
N MET A 462 -9.36 38.38 21.13
CA MET A 462 -8.20 38.50 21.99
C MET A 462 -7.65 37.12 22.34
N MET A 463 -6.33 36.98 22.34
CA MET A 463 -5.67 35.81 22.89
C MET A 463 -5.60 35.88 24.42
N VAL A 464 -5.86 34.74 25.05
CA VAL A 464 -5.70 34.51 26.48
C VAL A 464 -4.38 33.79 26.72
N LEU A 465 -3.44 34.41 27.42
CA LEU A 465 -2.06 33.91 27.54
C LEU A 465 -1.42 34.24 28.90
N ASN A 466 -0.31 33.58 29.23
CA ASN A 466 0.55 33.90 30.37
C ASN A 466 2.02 33.99 29.96
N ASN A 467 2.77 34.86 30.63
CA ASN A 467 4.20 35.03 30.36
C ASN A 467 4.98 33.83 30.91
N ILE A 468 5.88 33.29 30.09
CA ILE A 468 6.84 32.27 30.51
C ILE A 468 8.12 32.98 30.94
N CYS A 469 8.63 32.67 32.13
CA CYS A 469 9.91 33.20 32.55
C CYS A 469 11.05 32.38 31.99
N GLU A 470 11.89 32.99 31.14
CA GLU A 470 13.04 32.36 30.50
C GLU A 470 13.99 31.67 31.50
N LYS A 471 14.11 32.19 32.72
CA LYS A 471 15.02 31.63 33.75
C LYS A 471 14.46 30.39 34.44
N CYS A 472 13.14 30.30 34.63
CA CYS A 472 12.53 29.16 35.32
C CYS A 472 11.75 28.23 34.39
N ASN A 473 11.62 28.59 33.11
CA ASN A 473 10.84 27.89 32.09
C ASN A 473 9.43 27.52 32.58
N ASP A 474 8.81 28.42 33.36
CA ASP A 474 7.50 28.22 33.97
C ASP A 474 6.76 29.56 34.10
N ILE A 475 5.44 29.50 34.33
CA ILE A 475 4.57 30.67 34.53
C ILE A 475 5.03 31.37 35.80
N CYS A 476 5.55 32.58 35.65
CA CYS A 476 6.12 33.32 36.77
C CYS A 476 5.37 34.62 37.00
N ASN A 477 4.71 34.74 38.16
CA ASN A 477 4.15 36.02 38.61
C ASN A 477 5.24 37.09 38.85
N THR A 478 6.51 36.71 38.95
CA THR A 478 7.63 37.61 39.26
C THR A 478 8.01 38.53 38.10
N ILE A 479 7.71 38.19 36.84
CA ILE A 479 7.90 39.10 35.69
C ILE A 479 7.10 40.39 35.90
N HIS A 480 5.90 40.27 36.46
CA HIS A 480 5.03 41.39 36.81
C HIS A 480 5.62 42.28 37.92
N PHE A 481 6.36 41.70 38.87
CA PHE A 481 7.04 42.46 39.93
C PHE A 481 8.38 43.07 39.48
N GLN A 482 9.11 42.44 38.54
CA GLN A 482 10.34 42.99 37.99
C GLN A 482 10.11 44.20 37.08
N GLN A 483 9.02 44.22 36.31
CA GLN A 483 8.68 45.36 35.44
C GLN A 483 8.10 46.55 36.23
N LYS A 484 7.33 46.31 37.31
CA LYS A 484 6.95 47.37 38.27
C LYS A 484 8.18 48.06 38.91
N PHE A 485 9.32 47.38 39.01
CA PHE A 485 10.57 47.98 39.53
C PHE A 485 11.28 48.88 38.51
N LEU A 486 11.18 48.58 37.20
CA LEU A 486 11.79 49.40 36.15
C LEU A 486 11.06 50.74 36.00
N ASP A 487 9.73 50.75 35.99
CA ASP A 487 8.92 51.98 35.89
C ASP A 487 9.01 52.87 37.15
N TRP A 488 9.42 52.34 38.30
CA TRP A 488 9.65 53.12 39.53
C TRP A 488 11.02 53.80 39.57
N THR A 489 11.94 53.41 38.69
CA THR A 489 13.32 53.93 38.64
C THR A 489 13.62 54.75 37.38
N SER A 490 12.63 54.96 36.51
CA SER A 490 12.72 55.82 35.32
C SER A 490 12.17 57.21 35.56
#